data_AF-A0A352UL86-F1
#
_entry.id   AF-A0A352UL86-F1
#
_cell.length_a   1.000
_cell.length_b   1.000
_cell.length_c   1.000
_cell.angle_alpha   90.00
_cell.angle_beta   90.00
_cell.angle_gamma   90.00
#
_symmetry.space_group_name_H-M   'P 1'
#
loop_
_entity.id
_entity.type
_entity.pdbx_description
1 polymer ?
#
loop_
_entity_poly.entity_id
_entity_poly.type
_entity_poly.pdbx_seq_one_letter_code
_entity_poly.pdbx_strand_id
1 'polypeptide(L)'
;VRLHYGRYELVAGERRLRAAKLAGLKTVPCTVIDVDMEGSSLLAMVENIQREDLDFIEEALGIANLIRLFDMSQDEIAKKLGKSQSAVANKLRLLKLPKDVLFSLRENGLTER
;
A
#
# COMPACT_ATOMS: atom_id res chain seq x y z
N VAL A 1 4.93 -6.03 15.20
CA VAL A 1 4.75 -7.49 15.01
C VAL A 1 3.35 -7.86 15.46
N ARG A 2 2.81 -8.99 15.01
CA ARG A 2 1.54 -9.54 15.52
C ARG A 2 1.75 -10.95 16.07
N LEU A 3 0.89 -11.39 16.98
CA LEU A 3 0.87 -12.77 17.45
C LEU A 3 -0.03 -13.60 16.53
N HIS A 4 0.50 -14.67 15.93
CA HIS A 4 -0.20 -15.54 15.00
C HIS A 4 0.15 -17.01 15.31
N TYR A 5 -0.85 -17.80 15.73
CA TYR A 5 -0.69 -19.20 16.22
C TYR A 5 0.50 -19.40 17.18
N GLY A 6 0.66 -18.50 18.16
CA GLY A 6 1.73 -18.58 19.16
C GLY A 6 3.13 -18.19 18.66
N ARG A 7 3.25 -17.63 17.45
CA ARG A 7 4.50 -17.07 16.91
C ARG A 7 4.32 -15.60 16.55
N TYR A 8 5.41 -14.84 16.55
CA TYR A 8 5.38 -13.46 16.10
C TYR A 8 5.64 -13.36 14.60
N GLU A 9 4.78 -12.60 13.91
CA GLU A 9 4.92 -12.28 12.50
C GLU A 9 5.21 -10.79 12.32
N LEU A 10 6.09 -10.47 11.38
CA LEU A 10 6.44 -9.10 11.06
C LEU A 10 5.32 -8.46 10.25
N VAL A 11 4.74 -7.38 10.76
CA VAL A 11 3.71 -6.59 10.07
C VAL A 11 4.34 -5.49 9.23
N ALA A 12 5.30 -4.76 9.81
CA ALA A 12 6.00 -3.66 9.16
C ALA A 12 7.44 -3.57 9.70
N GLY A 13 8.34 -2.98 8.91
CA GLY A 13 9.73 -2.74 9.31
C GLY A 13 10.77 -3.74 8.79
N GLU A 14 10.52 -4.41 7.66
CA GLU A 14 11.41 -5.43 7.07
C GLU A 14 12.86 -4.96 6.92
N ARG A 15 13.09 -3.73 6.44
CA ARG A 15 14.45 -3.16 6.31
C ARG A 15 15.19 -3.06 7.64
N ARG A 16 14.48 -2.66 8.71
CA ARG A 16 15.05 -2.54 10.07
C ARG A 16 15.34 -3.92 10.65
N LEU A 17 14.44 -4.88 10.46
CA LEU A 17 14.66 -6.27 10.86
C LEU A 17 15.89 -6.86 10.14
N ARG A 18 16.02 -6.62 8.85
CA ARG A 18 17.17 -7.09 8.06
C ARG A 18 18.47 -6.46 8.51
N ALA A 19 18.49 -5.16 8.80
CA ALA A 19 19.66 -4.48 9.36
C ALA A 19 20.04 -5.05 10.75
N ALA A 20 19.07 -5.29 11.62
CA ALA A 20 19.30 -5.90 12.93
C ALA A 20 19.89 -7.32 12.83
N LYS A 21 19.41 -8.13 11.86
CA LYS A 21 20.00 -9.45 11.56
C LYS A 21 21.45 -9.34 11.09
N LEU A 22 21.76 -8.40 10.20
CA LEU A 22 23.12 -8.15 9.73
C LEU A 22 24.04 -7.67 10.86
N ALA A 23 23.51 -6.89 11.80
CA ALA A 23 24.21 -6.45 13.00
C ALA A 23 24.37 -7.55 14.08
N GLY A 24 23.85 -8.76 13.85
CA GLY A 24 23.96 -9.89 14.78
C GLY A 24 23.11 -9.75 16.05
N LEU A 25 22.12 -8.86 16.05
CA LEU A 25 21.23 -8.68 17.20
C LEU A 25 20.32 -9.91 17.36
N LYS A 26 20.33 -10.52 18.54
CA LYS A 26 19.48 -11.68 18.88
C LYS A 26 18.03 -11.28 19.14
N THR A 27 17.80 -10.06 19.60
CA THR A 27 16.48 -9.51 19.92
C THR A 27 16.39 -8.06 19.47
N VAL A 28 15.17 -7.62 19.16
CA VAL A 28 14.86 -6.24 18.80
C VAL A 28 13.58 -5.79 19.49
N PRO A 29 13.47 -4.51 19.89
CA PRO A 29 12.23 -3.99 20.41
C PRO A 29 11.15 -4.01 19.32
N CYS A 30 9.98 -4.51 19.66
CA CYS A 30 8.85 -4.64 18.74
C CYS A 30 7.57 -4.27 19.48
N THR A 31 6.72 -3.46 18.85
CA THR A 31 5.35 -3.25 19.32
C THR A 31 4.48 -4.41 18.82
N VAL A 32 3.78 -5.08 19.74
CA VAL A 32 2.76 -6.07 19.39
C VAL A 32 1.47 -5.32 19.10
N ILE A 33 0.93 -5.50 17.90
CA ILE A 33 -0.33 -4.88 17.50
C ILE A 33 -1.36 -6.00 17.38
N ASP A 34 -2.46 -5.84 18.11
CA ASP A 34 -3.61 -6.75 18.05
C ASP A 34 -4.49 -6.30 16.89
N VAL A 35 -4.15 -6.78 15.70
CA VAL A 35 -4.90 -6.56 14.46
C VAL A 35 -5.18 -7.93 13.86
N ASP A 36 -6.46 -8.16 13.63
CA ASP A 36 -7.03 -9.17 12.76
C ASP A 36 -6.30 -9.19 11.39
N MET A 37 -6.23 -10.38 10.79
CA MET A 37 -5.38 -10.62 9.61
C MET A 37 -5.66 -9.63 8.46
N GLU A 38 -6.94 -9.28 8.29
CA GLU A 38 -7.41 -8.28 7.34
C GLU A 38 -6.97 -6.87 7.71
N GLY A 39 -7.12 -6.45 8.97
CA GLY A 39 -6.72 -5.12 9.44
C GLY A 39 -5.22 -4.85 9.26
N SER A 40 -4.38 -5.84 9.57
CA SER A 40 -2.93 -5.76 9.35
C SER A 40 -2.56 -5.65 7.87
N SER A 41 -3.24 -6.41 7.01
CA SER A 41 -3.02 -6.39 5.57
C SER A 41 -3.44 -5.06 4.96
N LEU A 42 -4.60 -4.54 5.39
CA LEU A 42 -5.12 -3.24 4.99
C LEU A 42 -4.15 -2.11 5.33
N LEU A 43 -3.64 -2.09 6.56
CA LEU A 43 -2.66 -1.10 7.02
C LEU A 43 -1.39 -1.12 6.17
N ALA A 44 -0.85 -2.30 5.87
CA ALA A 44 0.35 -2.43 5.04
C ALA A 44 0.11 -1.98 3.58
N MET A 45 -1.07 -2.23 3.02
CA MET A 45 -1.42 -1.75 1.68
C MET A 45 -1.60 -0.22 1.64
N VAL A 46 -2.25 0.36 2.65
CA VAL A 46 -2.40 1.81 2.78
C VAL A 46 -1.03 2.49 2.93
N GLU A 47 -0.13 1.98 3.77
CA GLU A 47 1.23 2.49 3.92
C GLU A 47 1.98 2.43 2.58
N ASN A 48 1.90 1.30 1.87
CA ASN A 48 2.56 1.15 0.57
C ASN A 48 2.08 2.19 -0.46
N ILE A 49 0.77 2.50 -0.50
CA ILE A 49 0.19 3.49 -1.41
C ILE A 49 0.57 4.93 -1.04
N GLN A 50 0.86 5.20 0.23
CA GLN A 50 1.28 6.52 0.70
C GLN A 50 2.77 6.83 0.45
N ARG A 51 3.52 5.93 -0.20
CA ARG A 51 4.90 6.19 -0.58
C ARG A 51 5.00 7.29 -1.63
N GLU A 52 5.94 8.21 -1.42
CA GLU A 52 6.17 9.36 -2.30
C GLU A 52 6.77 8.98 -3.67
N ASP A 53 7.37 7.80 -3.79
CA ASP A 53 8.08 7.33 -4.98
C ASP A 53 7.26 6.44 -5.92
N LEU A 54 5.93 6.35 -5.70
CA LEU A 54 5.03 5.59 -6.57
C LEU A 54 4.71 6.33 -7.86
N ASP A 55 4.75 5.60 -8.97
CA ASP A 55 4.19 6.06 -10.23
C ASP A 55 2.65 6.11 -10.17
N PHE A 56 2.02 6.97 -10.97
CA PHE A 56 0.57 7.17 -10.97
C PHE A 56 -0.22 5.90 -11.31
N ILE A 57 0.37 5.00 -12.11
CA ILE A 57 -0.20 3.69 -12.43
C ILE A 57 -0.15 2.77 -11.20
N GLU A 58 0.96 2.75 -10.48
CA GLU A 58 1.15 1.91 -9.30
C GLU A 58 0.20 2.32 -8.17
N GLU A 59 0.04 3.63 -7.96
CA GLU A 59 -0.93 4.17 -7.02
C GLU A 59 -2.36 3.76 -7.40
N ALA A 60 -2.74 3.91 -8.68
CA ALA A 60 -4.07 3.53 -9.15
C ALA A 60 -4.35 2.02 -8.98
N LEU A 61 -3.36 1.16 -9.26
CA LEU A 61 -3.45 -0.28 -9.03
C LEU A 61 -3.57 -0.63 -7.54
N GLY A 62 -2.82 0.07 -6.68
CA GLY A 62 -2.93 -0.08 -5.23
C GLY A 62 -4.33 0.24 -4.71
N ILE A 63 -4.90 1.37 -5.15
CA ILE A 63 -6.28 1.76 -4.83
C ILE A 63 -7.28 0.70 -5.32
N ALA A 64 -7.14 0.23 -6.56
CA ALA A 64 -8.04 -0.79 -7.12
C ALA A 64 -7.97 -2.11 -6.33
N ASN A 65 -6.79 -2.49 -5.85
CA ASN A 65 -6.61 -3.66 -5.00
C ASN A 65 -7.27 -3.48 -3.62
N LEU A 66 -7.17 -2.29 -3.01
CA LEU A 66 -7.87 -2.00 -1.75
C LEU A 66 -9.38 -2.17 -1.88
N ILE A 67 -9.99 -1.66 -2.96
CA ILE A 67 -11.42 -1.82 -3.24
C ILE A 67 -11.77 -3.31 -3.33
N ARG A 68 -11.02 -4.05 -4.15
CA ARG A 68 -11.32 -5.45 -4.45
C ARG A 68 -11.12 -6.39 -3.26
N LEU A 69 -10.09 -6.16 -2.44
CA LEU A 69 -9.70 -7.08 -1.38
C LEU A 69 -10.44 -6.82 -0.06
N PHE A 70 -10.89 -5.60 0.18
CA PHE A 70 -11.54 -5.20 1.43
C PHE A 70 -12.97 -4.69 1.24
N ASP A 71 -13.54 -4.86 0.03
CA ASP A 71 -14.88 -4.41 -0.37
C ASP A 71 -15.17 -2.94 0.00
N MET A 72 -14.14 -2.10 -0.07
CA MET A 72 -14.22 -0.70 0.34
C MET A 72 -14.73 0.19 -0.78
N SER A 73 -15.57 1.16 -0.43
CA SER A 73 -15.97 2.22 -1.34
C SER A 73 -14.83 3.22 -1.61
N GLN A 74 -14.95 3.97 -2.71
CA GLN A 74 -13.98 5.02 -3.04
C GLN A 74 -13.90 6.12 -1.97
N ASP A 75 -15.02 6.39 -1.27
CA ASP A 75 -15.07 7.38 -0.20
C ASP A 75 -14.28 6.92 1.04
N GLU A 76 -14.41 5.64 1.42
CA GLU A 76 -13.68 5.09 2.57
C GLU A 76 -12.17 5.03 2.31
N ILE A 77 -11.77 4.67 1.08
CA ILE A 77 -10.35 4.70 0.69
C ILE A 77 -9.83 6.13 0.68
N ALA A 78 -10.60 7.08 0.14
CA ALA A 78 -10.24 8.49 0.14
C ALA A 78 -9.94 9.00 1.56
N LYS A 79 -10.81 8.67 2.53
CA LYS A 79 -10.59 8.97 3.95
C LYS A 79 -9.31 8.33 4.50
N LYS A 80 -9.07 7.04 4.24
CA LYS A 80 -7.84 6.35 4.70
C LYS A 80 -6.56 6.91 4.08
N LEU A 81 -6.62 7.37 2.83
CA LEU A 81 -5.48 7.94 2.11
C LEU A 81 -5.30 9.45 2.35
N GLY A 82 -6.23 10.12 3.04
CA GLY A 82 -6.21 11.58 3.20
C GLY A 82 -6.43 12.34 1.89
N LYS A 83 -7.20 11.78 0.95
CA LYS A 83 -7.48 12.35 -0.38
C LYS A 83 -8.98 12.64 -0.55
N SER A 84 -9.34 13.37 -1.60
CA SER A 84 -10.75 13.49 -2.00
C SER A 84 -11.25 12.24 -2.73
N GLN A 85 -12.54 11.94 -2.61
CA GLN A 85 -13.16 10.86 -3.38
C GLN A 85 -13.00 11.08 -4.89
N SER A 86 -13.03 12.34 -5.36
CA SER A 86 -12.78 12.69 -6.76
C SER A 86 -11.35 12.38 -7.21
N ALA A 87 -10.34 12.57 -6.35
CA ALA A 87 -8.96 12.23 -6.66
C ALA A 87 -8.77 10.72 -6.81
N VAL A 88 -9.37 9.93 -5.90
CA VAL A 88 -9.40 8.46 -5.99
C VAL A 88 -10.10 8.01 -7.27
N ALA A 89 -11.25 8.60 -7.60
CA ALA A 89 -11.99 8.29 -8.82
C ALA A 89 -11.19 8.60 -10.10
N ASN A 90 -10.48 9.73 -10.13
CA ASN A 90 -9.62 10.12 -11.26
C ASN A 90 -8.48 9.11 -11.46
N LYS A 91 -7.78 8.71 -10.39
CA LYS A 91 -6.73 7.69 -10.44
C LYS A 91 -7.24 6.37 -11.02
N LEU A 92 -8.41 5.91 -10.55
CA LEU A 92 -9.02 4.67 -11.05
C LEU A 92 -9.43 4.75 -12.53
N ARG A 93 -9.75 5.93 -13.07
CA ARG A 93 -10.06 6.08 -14.51
C ARG A 93 -8.85 5.84 -15.39
N LEU A 94 -7.63 6.06 -14.91
CA LEU A 94 -6.41 5.75 -15.66
C LEU A 94 -6.34 4.27 -16.03
N LEU A 95 -6.80 3.38 -15.15
CA LEU A 95 -6.83 1.94 -15.40
C LEU A 95 -7.82 1.51 -16.49
N LYS A 96 -8.70 2.41 -16.94
CA LYS A 96 -9.60 2.17 -18.09
C LYS A 96 -8.96 2.50 -19.43
N LEU A 97 -7.80 3.16 -19.43
CA LEU A 97 -7.08 3.45 -20.66
C LEU A 97 -6.48 2.17 -21.25
N PRO A 98 -6.38 2.08 -22.59
CA PRO A 98 -5.62 1.02 -23.25
C PRO A 98 -4.16 0.95 -22.74
N LYS A 99 -3.60 -0.26 -22.69
CA LYS A 99 -2.26 -0.50 -22.12
C LYS A 99 -1.16 0.24 -22.87
N ASP A 100 -1.28 0.35 -24.19
CA ASP A 100 -0.41 1.11 -25.08
C ASP A 100 -0.41 2.60 -24.73
N VAL A 101 -1.58 3.17 -24.39
CA VAL A 101 -1.69 4.56 -23.93
C VAL A 101 -0.98 4.74 -22.59
N LEU A 102 -1.23 3.84 -21.62
CA LEU A 102 -0.56 3.89 -20.30
C LEU A 102 0.96 3.76 -20.41
N PHE A 103 1.44 2.88 -21.30
CA PHE A 103 2.87 2.71 -21.55
C PHE A 103 3.48 3.95 -22.20
N SER A 104 2.80 4.51 -23.20
CA SER A 104 3.23 5.76 -23.85
C SER A 104 3.30 6.94 -22.87
N LEU A 105 2.33 7.08 -21.95
CA LEU A 105 2.39 8.09 -20.90
C LEU A 105 3.66 7.95 -20.05
N ARG A 106 3.98 6.72 -19.65
CA ARG A 106 5.17 6.42 -18.83
C ARG A 106 6.48 6.67 -19.58
N GLU A 107 6.59 6.22 -20.84
CA GLU A 107 7.82 6.40 -21.63
C GLU A 107 8.09 7.86 -21.96
N ASN A 108 7.05 8.66 -22.19
CA ASN A 108 7.18 10.08 -22.51
C ASN A 108 7.28 10.96 -21.26
N GLY A 109 7.34 10.38 -20.06
CA GLY A 109 7.42 11.13 -18.80
C GLY A 109 6.20 12.02 -18.54
N LEU A 110 5.04 11.64 -19.09
CA LEU A 110 3.79 12.37 -18.92
C LEU A 110 3.16 12.03 -17.57
N THR A 111 2.47 13.02 -16.98
CA THR A 111 1.83 12.90 -15.66
C THR A 111 0.33 12.67 -15.78
N GLU A 112 -0.33 12.32 -14.68
CA GLU A 112 -1.79 12.21 -14.60
C GLU A 112 -2.54 13.56 -14.60
N ARG A 113 -1.84 14.67 -14.80
CA ARG A 113 -2.33 16.05 -14.82
C ARG A 113 -2.00 16.73 -16.14
#